data_AF-A0A938XA25-F1
#
_entry.id   AF-A0A938XA25-F1
#
_cell.length_a   1.000
_cell.length_b   1.000
_cell.length_c   1.000
_cell.angle_alpha   90.00
_cell.angle_beta   90.00
_cell.angle_gamma   90.00
#
_symmetry.space_group_name_H-M   'P 1'
#
loop_
_entity.id
_entity.type
_entity.pdbx_description
1 polymer ?
#
loop_
_entity_poly.entity_id
_entity_poly.type
_entity_poly.pdbx_seq_one_letter_code
_entity_poly.pdbx_strand_id
1 'polypeptide(L)' 'MKQSWTCPKCGSKEIVRVDGLGGAFGANGNVIRMGMMSSSAIPVTRYVCISCGFTEEWVDIPEDRERLRERYGIKE' A
#
# COMPACT_ATOMS: atom_id res chain seq x y z
N MET A 1 7.98 3.23 8.35
CA MET A 1 6.96 4.24 8.71
C MET A 1 5.76 3.59 9.39
N LYS A 2 5.24 2.45 8.92
CA LYS A 2 4.11 1.76 9.57
C LYS A 2 4.37 1.39 11.04
N GLN A 3 5.56 0.85 11.35
CA GLN A 3 5.88 0.37 12.70
C GLN A 3 6.36 1.48 13.64
N SER A 4 7.19 2.40 13.15
CA SER A 4 7.92 3.36 13.99
C SER A 4 7.48 4.83 13.83
N TRP A 5 6.54 5.12 12.92
CA TRP A 5 6.16 6.48 12.53
C TRP A 5 7.36 7.41 12.27
N THR A 6 8.43 6.86 11.67
CA THR A 6 9.65 7.60 11.35
C THR A 6 10.12 7.20 9.96
N CYS A 7 10.52 8.18 9.15
CA CYS A 7 11.01 7.95 7.80
C CYS A 7 12.38 7.27 7.83
N PRO A 8 12.55 6.08 7.21
CA PRO A 8 13.83 5.37 7.23
C PRO A 8 14.91 6.03 6.34
N LYS A 9 14.54 7.03 5.53
CA LYS A 9 15.46 7.72 4.62
C LYS A 9 16.02 9.01 5.18
N CYS A 10 15.23 9.77 5.94
CA CYS A 10 15.64 11.09 6.46
C CYS A 10 15.40 11.28 7.96
N GLY A 11 14.80 10.32 8.66
CA GLY A 11 14.49 10.43 10.10
C GLY A 11 13.31 11.34 10.45
N SER A 12 12.68 12.01 9.47
CA SER A 12 11.51 12.85 9.72
C SER A 12 10.31 12.05 10.25
N LYS A 13 9.47 12.74 11.05
CA LYS A 13 8.18 12.25 11.54
C LYS A 13 6.98 12.94 10.87
N GLU A 14 7.23 13.85 9.93
CA GLU A 14 6.19 14.47 9.09
C GLU A 14 5.68 13.45 8.07
N ILE A 15 4.80 12.57 8.54
CA ILE A 15 4.31 11.42 7.78
C ILE A 15 2.80 11.51 7.65
N VAL A 16 2.31 11.33 6.43
CA VAL A 16 0.88 11.18 6.13
C VAL A 16 0.59 9.72 5.83
N ARG A 17 -0.46 9.16 6.44
CA ARG A 17 -1.00 7.84 6.10
C ARG A 17 -2.18 8.03 5.14
N VAL A 18 -2.12 7.38 3.99
CA VAL A 18 -3.16 7.36 2.96
C VAL A 18 -3.71 5.94 2.88
N ASP A 19 -4.99 5.78 3.18
CA ASP A 19 -5.68 4.50 3.07
C ASP A 19 -5.79 4.02 1.62
N GLY A 20 -5.61 2.72 1.40
CA GLY A 20 -5.67 2.12 0.07
C GLY A 20 -7.06 2.14 -0.57
N LEU A 21 -8.13 2.24 0.23
CA LEU A 21 -9.52 2.34 -0.24
C LEU A 21 -9.95 3.81 -0.29
N GLY A 22 -9.68 4.48 -1.41
CA GLY A 22 -10.21 5.82 -1.70
C GLY A 22 -11.51 5.74 -2.50
N GLY A 23 -12.64 6.13 -1.90
CA GLY A 23 -13.96 6.18 -2.55
C GLY A 23 -14.57 4.80 -2.83
N ALA A 24 -15.68 4.77 -3.59
CA ALA A 24 -16.33 3.52 -3.96
C ALA A 24 -15.39 2.65 -4.81
N PHE A 25 -15.22 1.39 -4.40
CA PHE A 25 -14.43 0.36 -5.12
C PHE A 25 -12.96 0.69 -5.39
N GLY A 26 -12.33 1.55 -4.57
CA GLY A 26 -10.90 1.87 -4.69
C GLY A 26 -10.53 2.72 -5.92
N ALA A 27 -11.51 3.36 -6.57
CA ALA A 27 -11.30 4.15 -7.79
C ALA A 27 -10.36 5.36 -7.58
N ASN A 28 -10.30 5.90 -6.36
CA ASN A 28 -9.42 7.01 -6.00
C ASN A 28 -8.34 6.58 -4.98
N GLY A 29 -8.14 5.27 -4.82
CA GLY A 29 -7.20 4.68 -3.87
C GLY A 29 -5.93 4.17 -4.52
N ASN A 30 -4.96 3.79 -3.69
CA ASN A 30 -3.79 3.05 -4.15
C ASN A 30 -4.10 1.56 -4.12
N VAL A 31 -4.23 0.93 -5.30
CA VAL A 31 -4.67 -0.46 -5.41
C VAL A 31 -3.84 -1.25 -6.41
N ILE A 32 -3.67 -2.54 -6.14
CA ILE A 32 -3.13 -3.50 -7.11
C ILE A 32 -4.31 -4.18 -7.80
N ARG A 33 -4.43 -3.98 -9.12
CA ARG A 33 -5.53 -4.54 -9.91
C ARG A 33 -5.34 -6.03 -10.13
N MET A 34 -6.16 -6.88 -9.50
CA MET A 34 -6.07 -8.34 -9.62
C MET A 34 -6.97 -8.97 -10.70
N GLY A 35 -7.83 -8.19 -11.34
CA GLY A 35 -8.76 -8.67 -12.36
C GLY A 35 -9.51 -7.52 -13.03
N MET A 36 -10.50 -7.86 -13.86
CA MET A 36 -11.29 -6.86 -14.59
C MET A 36 -12.28 -6.11 -13.69
N MET A 37 -12.83 -6.78 -12.66
CA MET A 37 -13.80 -6.18 -11.74
C MET A 37 -13.10 -5.33 -10.68
N SER A 38 -13.66 -4.16 -10.35
CA SER A 38 -13.10 -3.28 -9.31
C SER A 38 -13.04 -3.94 -7.93
N SER A 39 -13.99 -4.84 -7.62
CA SER A 39 -13.99 -5.64 -6.38
C SER A 39 -12.81 -6.62 -6.25
N SER A 40 -12.11 -6.91 -7.36
CA SER A 40 -10.93 -7.77 -7.31
C SER A 40 -9.67 -7.03 -6.85
N ALA A 41 -9.68 -5.70 -6.83
CA ALA A 41 -8.51 -4.90 -6.50
C ALA A 41 -8.07 -5.09 -5.04
N ILE A 42 -6.76 -5.15 -4.82
CA ILE A 42 -6.16 -5.24 -3.49
C ILE A 42 -5.81 -3.82 -3.03
N PRO A 43 -6.35 -3.34 -1.91
CA PRO A 43 -6.00 -2.04 -1.38
C PRO A 43 -4.59 -2.03 -0.77
N VAL A 44 -3.87 -0.93 -0.98
CA VAL A 44 -2.49 -0.74 -0.50
C VAL A 44 -2.42 0.54 0.32
N THR A 45 -2.20 0.41 1.63
CA THR A 45 -1.95 1.57 2.50
C THR A 45 -0.60 2.17 2.16
N ARG A 46 -0.54 3.50 1.99
CA ARG A 46 0.69 4.24 1.72
C ARG A 46 1.00 5.21 2.84
N TYR A 47 2.23 5.14 3.35
CA TYR A 47 2.80 6.15 4.22
C TYR A 47 3.70 7.05 3.39
N VAL A 48 3.53 8.37 3.48
CA VAL A 48 4.28 9.36 2.70
C VAL A 48 5.04 10.26 3.66
N CYS A 49 6.37 10.30 3.55
CA CYS A 49 7.19 11.30 4.23
C CYS A 49 7.12 12.61 3.48
N ILE A 50 6.55 13.65 4.10
CA ILE A 50 6.39 14.96 3.46
C ILE A 50 7.73 15.67 3.30
N SER A 51 8.66 15.47 4.24
CA SER A 51 9.95 16.18 4.21
C SER A 51 10.88 15.72 3.08
N CYS A 52 10.83 14.43 2.67
CA CYS A 52 11.74 13.92 1.63
C CYS A 52 11.06 13.15 0.48
N GLY A 53 9.74 12.99 0.50
CA GLY A 53 8.97 12.31 -0.55
C GLY A 53 9.04 10.78 -0.52
N PHE A 54 9.82 10.15 0.38
CA PHE A 54 9.86 8.69 0.47
C PHE A 54 8.49 8.12 0.84
N THR A 55 8.07 7.08 0.12
CA THR A 55 6.84 6.35 0.38
C THR A 55 7.11 4.92 0.83
N GLU A 56 6.34 4.45 1.80
CA GLU A 56 6.34 3.06 2.25
C GLU A 56 4.93 2.50 2.11
N GLU A 57 4.79 1.37 1.40
CA GLU A 57 3.51 0.81 1.02
C GLU A 57 3.28 -0.56 1.68
N TRP A 58 2.02 -0.85 2.02
CA TRP A 58 1.64 -2.06 2.74
C TRP A 58 0.35 -2.68 2.20
N VAL A 59 0.42 -3.98 1.92
CA VAL A 59 -0.76 -4.85 1.75
C VAL A 59 -1.09 -5.43 3.13
N ASP A 60 -2.07 -4.83 3.79
CA ASP A 60 -2.36 -5.11 5.20
C ASP A 60 -3.00 -6.49 5.41
N ILE A 61 -3.89 -6.90 4.50
CA ILE A 61 -4.67 -8.14 4.59
C ILE A 61 -3.78 -9.34 4.19
N PRO A 62 -3.58 -10.35 5.08
CA PRO A 62 -2.78 -11.53 4.77
C PRO A 62 -3.24 -12.32 3.55
N GLU A 63 -4.55 -12.48 3.38
CA GLU A 63 -5.17 -13.19 2.27
C GLU A 63 -4.87 -12.52 0.93
N ASP A 64 -4.81 -11.18 0.90
CA ASP A 64 -4.41 -10.45 -0.29
C ASP A 64 -2.94 -10.64 -0.65
N ARG A 65 -2.06 -10.82 0.36
CA ARG A 65 -0.66 -11.18 0.10
C ARG A 65 -0.54 -12.60 -0.47
N GLU A 66 -1.39 -13.53 -0.05
CA GLU A 66 -1.47 -14.86 -0.66
C GLU A 66 -1.90 -14.76 -2.13
N ARG A 67 -2.95 -13.99 -2.42
CA ARG A 67 -3.40 -13.74 -3.79
C ARG A 67 -2.30 -13.15 -4.68
N LEU A 68 -1.44 -12.28 -4.12
CA LEU A 68 -0.27 -11.75 -4.83
C LEU A 68 0.77 -12.84 -5.11
N ARG A 69 1.04 -13.71 -4.12
CA ARG A 69 1.94 -14.86 -4.27
C ARG A 69 1.45 -15.80 -5.38
N GLU A 70 0.17 -16.15 -5.37
CA GLU A 70 -0.46 -17.01 -6.37
C GLU A 70 -0.35 -16.42 -7.78
N ARG A 71 -0.55 -15.10 -7.92
CA ARG A 71 -0.57 -14.44 -9.23
C ARG A 71 0.81 -14.18 -9.82
N TYR A 72 1.75 -13.71 -9.01
CA TYR A 72 3.06 -13.24 -9.48
C TYR A 72 4.20 -14.24 -9.23
N GLY A 73 3.98 -15.23 -8.36
CA GLY A 73 5.02 -16.13 -7.86
C GLY A 73 6.00 -15.43 -6.90
N ILE A 74 6.86 -16.21 -6.26
CA ILE A 74 8.04 -15.71 -5.54
C ILE A 74 9.22 -15.93 -6.48
N LYS A 75 9.99 -14.88 -6.76
CA LYS A 75 11.28 -15.03 -7.43
C LYS A 75 12.34 -15.31 -6.36
N GLU A 76 13.05 -16.42 -6.51
CA GLU A 76 14.23 -16.80 -5.71
C GLU A 76 15.46 -15.99 -6.12
#